data_AF-A0A9W7MFA1-F1
#
_entry.id   AF-A0A9W7MFA1-F1
#
_cell.length_a   1.000
_cell.length_b   1.000
_cell.length_c   1.000
_cell.angle_alpha   90.00
_cell.angle_beta   90.00
_cell.angle_gamma   90.00
#
_symmetry.space_group_name_H-M   'P 1'
#
loop_
_entity.id
_entity.type
_entity.pdbx_description
1 polymer ?
#
loop_
_entity_poly.entity_id
_entity_poly.type
_entity_poly.pdbx_seq_one_letter_code
_entity_poly.pdbx_strand_id
1 'polypeptide(L)' 'MNVVLEIGFRFLPPYEQIISFFLKNKMIDDHTTTRHIREVDLLKHEPWQLPALSLVQSTYQEWLFFYKLNKIF' A
#
# COMPACT_ATOMS: atom_id res chain seq x y z
N MET A 1 -7.23 12.71 1.89
CA MET A 1 -6.67 13.07 3.20
C MET A 1 -5.33 12.35 3.31
N ASN A 2 -4.22 13.09 3.37
CA ASN A 2 -2.91 12.50 3.64
C ASN A 2 -2.85 12.19 5.13
N VAL A 3 -2.69 10.91 5.49
CA VAL A 3 -2.53 10.50 6.89
C VAL A 3 -1.04 10.57 7.21
N VAL A 4 -0.69 11.47 8.12
CA VAL A 4 0.65 11.56 8.71
C VAL A 4 0.61 10.77 10.01
N LEU A 5 1.47 9.76 10.15
CA LEU A 5 1.61 9.02 11.40
C LEU A 5 2.34 9.89 12.43
N GLU A 6 1.94 9.82 13.70
CA GLU A 6 2.67 10.48 14.77
C GLU A 6 4.14 10.04 14.82
N ILE A 7 5.01 10.92 15.30
CA ILE A 7 6.44 10.65 15.43
C ILE A 7 6.64 9.40 16.30
N GLY A 8 7.12 8.32 15.70
CA GLY A 8 7.33 7.02 16.36
C GLY A 8 6.36 5.91 15.93
N PHE A 9 5.25 6.24 15.27
CA PHE A 9 4.35 5.26 14.66
C PHE A 9 4.86 4.82 13.29
N ARG A 10 4.85 3.49 13.08
CA ARG A 10 5.27 2.87 11.83
C ARG A 10 4.07 2.21 11.18
N PHE A 11 3.80 2.56 9.94
CA PHE A 11 2.99 1.69 9.09
C PHE A 11 3.90 0.60 8.54
N LEU A 12 4.28 -0.32 9.43
CA LEU A 12 5.10 -1.48 9.15
C LEU A 12 4.35 -2.72 9.64
N PRO A 13 3.25 -3.10 8.96
CA PRO A 13 2.54 -4.33 9.33
C PRO A 13 3.48 -5.53 9.17
N PRO A 14 3.41 -6.53 10.07
CA PRO A 14 4.10 -7.80 9.87
C PRO A 14 3.76 -8.42 8.51
N TYR A 15 4.69 -9.17 7.92
CA TYR A 15 4.51 -9.82 6.61
C TYR A 15 3.21 -10.63 6.55
N GLU A 16 2.87 -11.32 7.63
CA GLU A 16 1.66 -12.13 7.73
C GLU A 16 0.40 -11.26 7.67
N GLN A 17 0.41 -10.05 8.26
CA GLN A 17 -0.72 -9.12 8.22
C GLN A 17 -0.91 -8.51 6.84
N ILE A 18 0.16 -8.29 6.06
CA ILE A 18 0.04 -7.80 4.68
C ILE A 18 -0.86 -8.73 3.87
N ILE A 19 -0.66 -10.04 3.99
CA ILE A 19 -1.43 -11.05 3.26
C ILE A 19 -2.79 -11.30 3.92
N SER A 20 -2.77 -11.71 5.19
CA SER A 20 -3.96 -12.22 5.88
C SER A 20 -5.02 -11.15 6.16
N PHE A 21 -4.60 -9.89 6.26
CA PHE A 21 -5.47 -8.77 6.57
C PHE A 21 -5.66 -7.85 5.35
N PHE A 22 -4.61 -7.21 4.84
CA PHE A 22 -4.79 -6.19 3.79
C PHE A 22 -5.16 -6.79 2.43
N LEU A 23 -4.43 -7.80 1.96
CA LEU A 23 -4.72 -8.42 0.67
C LEU A 23 -6.07 -9.18 0.71
N LYS A 24 -6.34 -9.92 1.79
CA LYS A 24 -7.63 -10.61 1.96
C LYS A 24 -8.81 -9.62 1.92
N ASN A 25 -8.73 -8.51 2.67
CA ASN A 25 -9.78 -7.49 2.68
C ASN A 25 -9.90 -6.78 1.32
N LYS A 26 -8.79 -6.63 0.57
CA LYS A 26 -8.83 -6.12 -0.79
C LYS A 26 -9.61 -7.02 -1.74
N MET A 27 -9.47 -8.34 -1.62
CA MET A 27 -10.15 -9.31 -2.48
C MET A 27 -11.66 -9.39 -2.27
N ILE A 28 -12.16 -8.95 -1.12
CA ILE A 28 -13.60 -8.89 -0.80
C ILE A 28 -14.17 -7.47 -0.91
N ASP A 29 -13.42 -6.55 -1.53
CA ASP A 29 -13.78 -5.13 -1.71
C ASP A 29 -14.09 -4.38 -0.40
N ASP A 30 -13.45 -4.74 0.72
CA ASP A 30 -13.52 -3.94 1.95
C ASP A 30 -12.64 -2.69 1.82
N HIS A 31 -13.28 -1.60 1.36
CA HIS A 31 -12.64 -0.30 1.20
C HIS A 31 -12.25 0.37 2.53
N THR A 32 -12.90 0.02 3.65
CA THR A 32 -12.62 0.67 4.94
C THR A 32 -11.23 0.30 5.42
N THR A 33 -10.91 -1.00 5.38
CA THR A 33 -9.61 -1.53 5.78
C THR A 33 -8.52 -1.16 4.78
N THR A 34 -8.86 -1.08 3.50
CA THR A 34 -7.87 -0.93 2.41
C THR A 34 -7.64 0.51 1.96
N ARG A 35 -8.41 1.50 2.44
CA ARG A 35 -8.34 2.91 2.01
C ARG A 35 -6.96 3.59 2.11
N HIS A 36 -6.03 3.03 2.88
CA HIS A 36 -4.70 3.61 3.10
C HIS A 36 -3.63 3.06 2.15
N ILE A 37 -3.95 2.01 1.38
CA ILE A 37 -3.03 1.39 0.41
C ILE A 37 -3.56 1.69 -0.98
N ARG A 38 -2.73 2.34 -1.79
CA ARG A 38 -3.11 2.76 -3.15
C ARG A 38 -2.96 1.61 -4.14
N GLU A 39 -3.89 1.53 -5.10
CA GLU A 39 -3.68 0.75 -6.32
C GLU A 39 -2.77 1.50 -7.29
N VAL A 40 -1.73 0.83 -7.77
CA VAL A 40 -0.76 1.40 -8.71
C VAL A 40 -0.56 0.46 -9.90
N ASP A 41 -0.29 1.03 -11.06
CA ASP A 41 0.22 0.30 -12.22
C ASP A 41 1.74 0.46 -12.26
N LEU A 42 2.46 -0.59 -11.87
CA LEU A 42 3.92 -0.55 -11.77
C LEU A 42 4.61 -0.28 -13.13
N LEU A 43 3.93 -0.54 -14.25
CA LEU A 43 4.51 -0.31 -15.59
C LEU A 43 4.42 1.16 -16.03
N LYS A 44 3.65 1.99 -15.33
CA LYS A 44 3.46 3.42 -15.66
C LYS A 44 4.34 4.35 -14.83
N HIS A 45 5.10 3.83 -13.88
CA HIS A 45 5.84 4.61 -12.92
C HIS A 45 7.24 4.06 -12.74
N GLU A 46 8.22 4.96 -12.76
CA GLU A 46 9.57 4.62 -12.35
C GLU A 46 9.62 4.35 -10.84
N PRO A 47 10.51 3.47 -10.35
CA PRO A 47 10.59 3.12 -8.93
C PRO A 47 10.69 4.32 -7.98
N TRP A 48 11.44 5.36 -8.37
CA TRP A 48 11.61 6.59 -7.57
C TRP A 48 10.39 7.51 -7.57
N GLN A 49 9.41 7.27 -8.45
CA GLN A 49 8.15 8.01 -8.46
C GLN A 49 7.11 7.40 -7.50
N LEU A 50 7.23 6.10 -7.21
CA LEU A 50 6.28 5.38 -6.35
C LEU A 50 6.12 5.99 -4.95
N PRO A 51 7.19 6.41 -4.24
CA PRO A 51 7.06 7.04 -2.92
C PRO A 51 6.05 8.19 -2.85
N ALA A 52 6.03 9.04 -3.89
CA ALA A 52 5.14 10.19 -3.97
C ALA A 52 3.67 9.81 -4.16
N LEU A 53 3.38 8.56 -4.54
CA LEU A 53 2.03 8.05 -4.75
C LEU A 53 1.40 7.45 -3.49
N SER A 54 2.18 7.21 -2.44
CA SER A 54 1.69 6.65 -1.17
C SER A 54 0.67 7.58 -0.51
N LEU A 55 -0.41 6.98 0.00
CA LEU A 55 -1.45 7.72 0.75
C LEU A 55 -1.04 7.96 2.21
N VAL A 56 -0.14 7.13 2.73
CA VAL A 56 0.41 7.24 4.07
C VAL A 56 1.82 7.81 3.95
N GLN A 57 2.05 8.92 4.64
CA GLN A 57 3.39 9.48 4.77
C GLN A 57 4.10 8.77 5.93
N SER A 58 5.24 8.18 5.60
CA SER A 58 6.11 7.49 6.56
C SER A 58 7.46 8.19 6.56
N THR A 59 8.09 8.28 7.73
CA THR A 59 9.49 8.71 7.85
C THR A 59 10.47 7.62 7.39
N TYR A 60 9.97 6.41 7.11
CA TYR A 60 10.71 5.27 6.62
C TYR A 60 10.60 5.13 5.09
N GLN A 61 11.63 4.57 4.46
CA GLN A 61 11.72 4.36 3.01
C GLN A 61 10.99 3.08 2.55
N GLU A 62 9.78 2.84 3.05
CA GLU A 62 8.96 1.69 2.70
C GLU A 62 7.53 2.13 2.39
N TRP A 63 6.97 1.58 1.31
CA TRP A 63 5.66 1.94 0.79
C TRP A 63 4.92 0.68 0.33
N LEU A 64 3.62 0.63 0.62
CA LEU A 64 2.76 -0.50 0.28
C LEU A 64 1.77 -0.09 -0.81
N PHE A 65 1.66 -0.91 -1.85
CA PHE A 65 0.73 -0.71 -2.96
C PHE A 65 0.01 -2.01 -3.31
N PHE A 66 -1.23 -1.88 -3.77
CA PHE A 66 -1.90 -2.96 -4.49
C PHE A 66 -1.51 -2.88 -5.96
N TYR A 67 -1.13 -4.02 -6.52
CA TYR A 67 -0.88 -4.17 -7.95
C TYR A 67 -1.71 -5.34 -8.47
N LYS A 68 -2.41 -5.11 -9.58
CA LYS A 68 -3.13 -6.17 -10.27
C LYS A 68 -2.13 -7.00 -11.04
N LEU A 69 -1.90 -8.24 -10.60
CA LEU A 69 -1.13 -9.19 -11.38
C LEU A 69 -1.91 -9.50 -12.66
N ASN A 70 -1.47 -8.95 -13.79
CA ASN A 70 -1.94 -9.41 -15.08
C ASN A 70 -1.42 -10.83 -15.26
N LYS A 71 -2.32 -11.80 -15.45
CA LYS A 71 -1.91 -13.15 -15.85
C LYS A 71 -1.15 -13.01 -17.16
N ILE A 72 0.14 -13.31 -17.13
CA ILE A 72 0.92 -13.57 -18.35
C ILE A 72 0.31 -14.87 -18.88
N PHE A 73 -0.48 -14.76 -19.94
CA PHE A 73 -1.00 -15.91 -20.68
C PHE A 73 0.11 -16.52 -21.53
#